data_AF-W1XP11-F1
#
_entry.id   AF-W1XP11-F1
#
_cell.length_a   1.000
_cell.length_b   1.000
_cell.length_c   1.000
_cell.angle_alpha   90.00
_cell.angle_beta   90.00
_cell.angle_gamma   90.00
#
_symmetry.space_group_name_H-M   'P 1'
#
loop_
_entity.id
_entity.type
_entity.pdbx_description
1 polymer ?
#
loop_
_entity_poly.entity_id
_entity_poly.type
_entity_poly.pdbx_seq_one_letter_code
_entity_poly.pdbx_strand_id
1 'polypeptide(L)' 'KRIVELTKRYYEQNDESALPRNIASKAAFENAMTLDIAMGGSTNTVLHLLAAAQEAEIDFTMSDIDKLSR' A
#
# COMPACT_ATOMS: atom_id res chain seq x y z
N LYS A 1 -16.35 7.68 5.57
CA LYS A 1 -17.38 6.68 5.15
C LYS A 1 -16.76 5.38 4.66
N ARG A 2 -15.72 5.41 3.81
CA ARG A 2 -15.08 4.20 3.25
C ARG A 2 -14.55 3.19 4.29
N ILE A 3 -13.96 3.65 5.38
CA ILE A 3 -13.47 2.75 6.44
C ILE A 3 -14.64 1.95 7.06
N VAL A 4 -15.73 2.62 7.43
CA VAL A 4 -16.94 1.98 7.96
C VAL A 4 -17.53 0.97 6.97
N GLU A 5 -17.50 1.29 5.68
CA GLU A 5 -17.95 0.38 4.62
C GLU A 5 -17.08 -0.89 4.54
N LEU A 6 -15.76 -0.76 4.58
CA LEU A 6 -14.83 -1.90 4.59
C LEU A 6 -15.04 -2.78 5.84
N THR A 7 -15.25 -2.15 6.99
CA THR A 7 -15.59 -2.86 8.24
C THR A 7 -16.88 -3.66 8.08
N LYS A 8 -17.94 -3.07 7.52
CA LYS A 8 -19.20 -3.78 7.27
C LYS A 8 -19.06 -4.93 6.28
N ARG A 9 -18.28 -4.76 5.20
CA ARG A 9 -17.98 -5.84 4.24
C ARG A 9 -17.39 -7.05 4.95
N TYR A 10 -16.41 -6.85 5.83
CA TYR A 10 -15.82 -7.94 6.58
C TYR A 10 -16.83 -8.56 7.58
N TYR A 11 -17.40 -7.77 8.49
CA TYR A 11 -18.20 -8.30 9.61
C TYR A 11 -19.62 -8.75 9.24
N GLU A 12 -20.27 -8.12 8.25
CA GLU A 12 -21.66 -8.42 7.87
C GLU A 12 -21.73 -9.33 6.63
N GLN A 13 -20.73 -9.26 5.74
CA GLN A 13 -20.74 -9.97 4.44
C GLN A 13 -19.69 -11.08 4.36
N ASN A 14 -18.90 -11.30 5.42
CA ASN A 14 -17.77 -12.24 5.46
C ASN A 14 -16.77 -12.03 4.32
N ASP A 15 -16.60 -10.78 3.87
CA ASP A 15 -15.71 -10.44 2.78
C ASP A 15 -14.28 -10.23 3.30
N GLU A 16 -13.50 -11.31 3.34
CA GLU A 16 -12.10 -11.27 3.75
C GLU A 16 -11.24 -10.40 2.82
N SER A 17 -11.64 -10.17 1.57
CA SER A 17 -10.87 -9.33 0.63
C SER A 17 -10.74 -7.88 1.09
N ALA A 18 -11.58 -7.45 2.04
CA ALA A 18 -11.52 -6.13 2.64
C ALA A 18 -10.40 -5.96 3.69
N LEU A 19 -9.72 -7.04 4.10
CA LEU A 19 -8.63 -6.98 5.07
C LEU A 19 -7.41 -6.22 4.53
N PRO A 20 -6.67 -5.45 5.36
CA PRO A 20 -5.55 -4.64 4.90
C PRO A 20 -4.49 -5.44 4.12
N ARG A 21 -4.10 -6.62 4.60
CA ARG A 21 -3.11 -7.50 3.93
C ARG A 21 -3.62 -8.09 2.61
N ASN A 22 -4.93 -8.17 2.41
CA ASN A 22 -5.53 -8.60 1.14
C ASN A 22 -5.58 -7.47 0.10
N ILE A 23 -5.40 -6.22 0.53
CA ILE A 23 -5.34 -5.04 -0.34
C ILE A 23 -3.88 -4.62 -0.59
N ALA A 24 -3.05 -4.64 0.45
CA ALA A 24 -1.65 -4.19 0.45
C ALA A 24 -0.71 -5.25 -0.17
N SER A 25 -0.89 -5.51 -1.46
CA SER A 25 0.02 -6.36 -2.25
C SER A 25 1.25 -5.59 -2.74
N LYS A 26 2.27 -6.30 -3.23
CA LYS A 26 3.45 -5.67 -3.87
C LYS A 26 3.05 -4.69 -4.99
N ALA A 27 2.10 -5.07 -5.83
CA ALA A 27 1.56 -4.20 -6.88
C ALA A 27 0.87 -2.94 -6.32
N ALA A 28 0.21 -3.03 -5.15
CA ALA A 28 -0.38 -1.87 -4.51
C ALA A 28 0.69 -0.88 -4.01
N PHE A 29 1.80 -1.38 -3.47
CA PHE A 29 2.95 -0.54 -3.08
C PHE A 29 3.65 0.09 -4.29
N GLU A 30 3.83 -0.66 -5.38
CA GLU A 30 4.35 -0.13 -6.65
C GLU A 30 3.45 0.99 -7.17
N ASN A 31 2.13 0.76 -7.24
CA ASN A 31 1.16 1.78 -7.66
C ASN A 31 1.20 3.04 -6.77
N ALA A 32 1.30 2.86 -5.46
CA ALA A 32 1.39 3.98 -4.52
C ALA A 32 2.68 4.79 -4.72
N MET A 33 3.81 4.11 -4.94
CA MET A 33 5.09 4.77 -5.20
C MET A 33 5.10 5.50 -6.55
N THR A 34 4.56 4.89 -7.61
CA THR A 34 4.44 5.54 -8.94
C THR A 34 3.60 6.80 -8.85
N LEU A 35 2.49 6.78 -8.12
CA LEU A 35 1.66 7.97 -7.92
C LEU A 35 2.41 9.06 -7.14
N ASP A 36 3.10 8.70 -6.06
CA ASP A 36 3.88 9.65 -5.25
C ASP A 36 5.01 10.30 -6.06
N ILE A 37 5.74 9.54 -6.88
CA ILE A 37 6.76 10.06 -7.81
C ILE A 37 6.12 11.03 -8.81
N ALA A 38 5.01 10.65 -9.45
CA ALA A 38 4.32 11.47 -10.44
C ALA A 38 3.80 12.80 -9.86
N MET A 39 3.45 12.81 -8.57
CA MET A 39 2.98 13.99 -7.85
C MET A 39 4.11 14.86 -7.28
N GLY A 40 5.37 14.43 -7.36
CA GLY A 40 6.47 15.09 -6.66
C GLY A 40 6.31 15.02 -5.14
N GLY A 41 5.93 13.84 -4.64
CA GLY A 41 5.61 13.56 -3.25
C GLY A 41 6.74 13.84 -2.26
N SER A 42 6.39 13.79 -0.97
CA SER A 42 7.35 14.03 0.10
C SER A 42 8.41 12.93 0.14
N THR A 43 9.67 13.28 0.40
CA THR A 43 10.71 12.27 0.66
C THR A 43 10.38 11.38 1.87
N ASN A 44 9.53 11.85 2.80
CA ASN A 44 9.03 11.04 3.91
C ASN A 44 8.08 9.92 3.46
N THR A 45 7.42 10.06 2.30
CA THR A 45 6.53 9.02 1.76
C THR A 45 7.30 7.73 1.52
N VAL A 46 8.57 7.80 1.09
CA VAL A 46 9.46 6.64 0.94
C VAL A 46 9.62 5.88 2.26
N LEU A 47 9.89 6.58 3.36
CA LEU A 47 10.06 5.97 4.68
C LEU A 47 8.78 5.28 5.15
N HIS A 48 7.64 5.94 4.98
CA HIS A 48 6.35 5.40 5.40
C HIS A 48 5.89 4.23 4.53
N LEU A 49 6.15 4.23 3.21
CA LEU A 49 5.85 3.09 2.34
C LEU A 49 6.68 1.87 2.72
N LEU A 50 7.99 2.04 2.94
CA LEU A 50 8.87 0.93 3.34
C LEU A 50 8.46 0.34 4.69
N ALA A 51 8.12 1.20 5.67
CA ALA A 51 7.63 0.74 6.97
C ALA A 51 6.30 -0.03 6.85
N ALA A 52 5.37 0.47 6.04
CA ALA A 52 4.08 -0.19 5.81
C ALA A 52 4.24 -1.52 5.06
N ALA A 53 5.16 -1.61 4.08
CA ALA A 53 5.47 -2.85 3.39
C ALA A 53 6.07 -3.90 4.32
N GLN A 54 6.96 -3.49 5.23
CA GLN A 54 7.56 -4.36 6.23
C GLN A 54 6.50 -4.92 7.20
N GLU A 55 5.58 -4.09 7.69
CA GLU A 55 4.46 -4.52 8.56
C GLU A 55 3.46 -5.45 7.83
N ALA A 56 3.31 -5.24 6.52
CA ALA A 56 2.51 -6.09 5.64
C ALA A 56 3.23 -7.37 5.20
N GLU A 57 4.49 -7.58 5.60
CA GLU A 57 5.34 -8.71 5.21
C GLU A 57 5.52 -8.82 3.68
N ILE A 58 5.57 -7.68 2.99
CA ILE A 58 5.78 -7.59 1.54
C ILE A 58 7.24 -7.28 1.24
N ASP A 59 7.84 -8.04 0.32
CA ASP A 59 9.17 -7.79 -0.22
C ASP A 59 9.15 -6.59 -1.19
N PHE A 60 9.17 -5.39 -0.60
CA PHE A 60 9.25 -4.11 -1.29
C PHE A 60 10.40 -3.30 -0.66
N THR A 61 11.40 -3.00 -1.48
CA THR A 61 12.70 -2.48 -1.03
C THR A 61 13.04 -1.17 -1.72
N MET A 62 14.11 -0.52 -1.25
CA MET A 62 14.64 0.67 -1.92
C MET A 62 15.02 0.40 -3.39
N SER A 63 15.44 -0.83 -3.72
CA SER A 63 15.74 -1.20 -5.11
C SER A 63 14.50 -1.16 -6.00
N ASP A 64 13.31 -1.44 -5.47
CA ASP A 64 12.06 -1.37 -6.23
C ASP A 64 11.69 0.09 -6.51
N ILE A 65 11.90 0.98 -5.53
CA ILE A 65 11.68 2.43 -5.68
C ILE A 65 12.64 3.03 -6.72
N ASP A 66 13.93 2.66 -6.67
CA ASP A 66 14.94 3.11 -7.63
C ASP A 66 14.62 2.67 -9.07
N LYS A 67 14.00 1.50 -9.26
CA LYS A 67 13.55 1.02 -10.57
C LYS A 67 12.36 1.84 -11.09
N LEU A 68 11.42 2.19 -10.21
CA LEU A 68 10.22 2.97 -10.56
C LEU A 68 10.51 4.45 -10.83
N SER A 69 11.63 4.97 -10.30
CA SER A 69 12.03 6.38 -10.43
C SER A 69 12.86 6.68 -11.69
N ARG A 70 13.17 5.66 -12.49
CA ARG A 70 13.90 5.78 -13.77
C ARG A 70 12.94 5.91 -14.94
#